data_AF-A0A831V4D3-F1
#
_entry.id   AF-A0A831V4D3-F1
#
_cell.length_a   1.000
_cell.length_b   1.000
_cell.length_c   1.000
_cell.angle_alpha   90.00
_cell.angle_beta   90.00
_cell.angle_gamma   90.00
#
_symmetry.space_group_name_H-M   'P 1'
#
loop_
_entity.id
_entity.type
_entity.pdbx_description
1 polymer ?
#
loop_
_entity_poly.entity_id
_entity_poly.type
_entity_poly.pdbx_seq_one_letter_code
_entity_poly.pdbx_strand_id
1 'polypeptide(L)'
;MMIVSHPHSFPVRSRRQEEVKGYKSMLGKSAAAAILILTTAVLAGKSAGASCLTGTCHQSLTATKYLHGPVAAEQAGAKGCVACHVPAGKACTANSKGTFKPLAPSLTMCRLCHSRGTGTQHSSQKIDCLKCHDPHGSNKDPELHR
;
A
#
# COMPACT_ATOMS: atom_id res chain seq x y z
N MET A 1 38.87 -23.94 28.66
CA MET A 1 38.12 -22.79 28.12
C MET A 1 37.17 -23.34 27.06
N MET A 2 35.86 -23.41 27.29
CA MET A 2 34.90 -22.29 27.16
C MET A 2 35.13 -21.62 25.79
N ILE A 3 34.21 -21.54 24.83
CA ILE A 3 32.79 -21.15 24.92
C ILE A 3 32.12 -21.42 23.53
N VAL A 4 30.94 -22.05 23.55
CA VAL A 4 29.72 -21.91 22.69
C VAL A 4 29.84 -21.37 21.25
N SER A 5 29.44 -22.09 20.17
CA SER A 5 28.09 -22.50 19.72
C SER A 5 27.08 -21.35 19.55
N HIS A 6 26.28 -21.15 18.50
CA HIS A 6 26.05 -21.68 17.13
C HIS A 6 25.04 -20.67 16.46
N PRO A 7 24.81 -20.70 15.13
CA PRO A 7 24.00 -19.74 14.38
C PRO A 7 22.48 -20.01 14.46
N HIS A 8 21.66 -18.97 14.31
CA HIS A 8 20.20 -19.08 14.22
C HIS A 8 19.74 -19.08 12.75
N SER A 9 19.28 -20.23 12.29
CA SER A 9 18.42 -20.40 11.12
C SER A 9 17.14 -21.11 11.60
N PHE A 10 15.98 -20.50 11.37
CA PHE A 10 14.68 -21.11 11.67
C PHE A 10 13.96 -21.46 10.36
N PRO A 11 13.67 -22.75 10.12
CA PRO A 11 12.61 -23.16 9.21
C PRO A 11 11.40 -23.76 9.93
N VAL A 12 10.23 -23.30 9.49
CA VAL A 12 8.95 -23.99 9.24
C VAL A 12 8.72 -25.37 9.90
N ARG A 13 7.63 -25.47 10.67
CA ARG A 13 6.87 -26.73 10.86
C ARG A 13 5.42 -26.39 11.22
N SER A 14 4.51 -26.48 10.25
CA SER A 14 3.62 -27.62 9.97
C SER A 14 2.69 -27.99 11.13
N ARG A 15 1.41 -27.71 10.88
CA ARG A 15 0.23 -27.81 11.74
C ARG A 15 -0.12 -29.29 11.94
N ARG A 16 -0.22 -29.75 13.20
CA ARG A 16 -0.80 -31.06 13.56
C ARG A 16 -2.12 -30.85 14.30
N GLN A 17 -3.09 -31.64 13.86
CA GLN A 17 -4.46 -31.83 14.35
C GLN A 17 -4.48 -32.36 15.80
N GLU A 18 -5.37 -31.84 16.65
CA GLU A 18 -5.96 -32.53 17.82
C GLU A 18 -7.39 -31.97 17.98
N GLU A 19 -8.42 -32.63 17.44
CA GLU A 19 -9.20 -33.73 18.03
C GLU A 19 -9.87 -33.37 19.37
N VAL A 20 -11.08 -32.84 19.21
CA VAL A 20 -12.33 -32.99 19.98
C VAL A 20 -12.27 -33.79 21.30
N LYS A 21 -12.61 -33.14 22.43
CA LYS A 21 -13.11 -33.85 23.61
C LYS A 21 -14.13 -33.03 24.42
N GLY A 22 -15.39 -33.47 24.34
CA GLY A 22 -16.29 -33.66 25.48
C GLY A 22 -16.80 -32.43 26.21
N TYR A 23 -17.95 -31.93 25.78
CA TYR A 23 -18.83 -31.07 26.58
C TYR A 23 -19.54 -31.93 27.66
N LYS A 24 -19.34 -31.60 28.94
CA LYS A 24 -20.28 -31.96 30.02
C LYS A 24 -20.75 -30.68 30.67
N SER A 25 -22.02 -30.35 30.44
CA SER A 25 -22.73 -29.28 31.14
C SER A 25 -23.28 -29.84 32.45
N MET A 26 -22.91 -29.21 33.57
CA MET A 26 -23.40 -29.52 34.90
C MET A 26 -24.64 -28.69 35.22
N LEU A 27 -25.63 -29.40 35.73
CA LEU A 27 -26.92 -28.93 36.19
C LEU A 27 -26.81 -28.33 37.60
N GLY A 28 -27.35 -27.12 37.80
CA GLY A 28 -28.11 -26.85 39.03
C GLY A 28 -27.74 -25.61 39.86
N LYS A 29 -28.76 -24.74 39.98
CA LYS A 29 -29.19 -23.97 41.16
C LYS A 29 -28.48 -22.65 41.49
N SER A 30 -29.19 -21.58 41.12
CA SER A 30 -29.51 -20.39 41.93
C SER A 30 -28.42 -19.73 42.78
N ALA A 31 -27.85 -18.64 42.29
CA ALA A 31 -27.71 -17.36 43.00
C ALA A 31 -27.11 -16.31 42.05
N ALA A 32 -27.52 -15.06 42.25
CA ALA A 32 -27.18 -13.90 41.43
C ALA A 32 -25.67 -13.64 41.26
N ALA A 33 -25.26 -13.28 40.05
CA ALA A 33 -24.31 -12.18 39.79
C ALA A 33 -24.16 -11.99 38.27
N ALA A 34 -24.68 -10.89 37.76
CA ALA A 34 -24.39 -10.40 36.43
C ALA A 34 -22.91 -10.00 36.34
N ILE A 35 -22.15 -10.57 35.41
CA ILE A 35 -20.92 -9.95 34.90
C ILE A 35 -20.88 -10.15 33.39
N LEU A 36 -21.44 -9.15 32.70
CA LEU A 36 -21.39 -8.94 31.26
C LEU A 36 -19.98 -8.42 30.92
N ILE A 37 -19.00 -9.29 30.66
CA ILE A 37 -17.68 -8.84 30.17
C ILE A 37 -17.80 -8.58 28.66
N LEU A 38 -18.10 -7.33 28.36
CA LEU A 38 -17.86 -6.67 27.07
C LEU A 38 -16.40 -6.91 26.64
N THR A 39 -16.19 -7.73 25.61
CA THR A 39 -14.95 -7.72 24.85
C THR A 39 -14.96 -6.51 23.92
N THR A 40 -14.45 -5.37 24.39
CA THR A 40 -14.17 -4.21 23.54
C THR A 40 -12.94 -4.51 22.68
N ALA A 41 -13.17 -4.99 21.46
CA ALA A 41 -12.13 -5.02 20.43
C ALA A 41 -11.71 -3.58 20.14
N VAL A 42 -10.47 -3.24 20.53
CA VAL A 42 -9.84 -1.97 20.21
C VAL A 42 -9.62 -1.91 18.70
N LEU A 43 -10.46 -1.17 17.99
CA LEU A 43 -10.15 -0.72 16.63
C LEU A 43 -9.01 0.31 16.76
N ALA A 44 -7.77 -0.16 16.62
CA ALA A 44 -6.63 0.70 16.36
C ALA A 44 -6.81 1.35 14.99
N GLY A 45 -7.51 2.49 14.95
CA GLY A 45 -7.54 3.36 13.79
C GLY A 45 -6.11 3.79 13.47
N LYS A 46 -5.55 3.30 12.36
CA LYS A 46 -4.36 3.91 11.77
C LYS A 46 -4.70 5.38 11.55
N SER A 47 -4.02 6.29 12.25
CA SER A 47 -4.00 7.69 11.86
C SER A 47 -3.50 7.73 10.43
N ALA A 48 -4.41 7.98 9.47
CA ALA A 48 -4.04 8.10 8.07
C ALA A 48 -3.09 9.29 7.98
N GLY A 49 -1.78 9.03 7.91
CA GLY A 49 -0.85 10.04 7.44
C GLY A 49 -1.38 10.53 6.10
N ALA A 50 -1.53 11.85 5.94
CA ALA A 50 -2.23 12.45 4.81
C ALA A 50 -1.67 11.89 3.48
N SER A 51 -2.38 10.92 2.91
CA SER A 51 -2.09 10.36 1.59
C SER A 51 -2.66 11.32 0.56
N CYS A 52 -2.09 11.31 -0.64
CA CYS A 52 -2.65 12.06 -1.76
C CYS A 52 -4.06 11.60 -2.13
N LEU A 53 -4.51 10.43 -1.68
CA LEU A 53 -5.84 9.84 -1.91
C LEU A 53 -6.79 10.00 -0.71
N THR A 54 -6.36 10.67 0.36
CA THR A 54 -7.21 10.94 1.53
C THR A 54 -8.22 12.05 1.20
N GLY A 55 -9.50 11.83 1.51
CA GLY A 55 -10.59 12.74 1.10
C GLY A 55 -10.84 12.67 -0.40
N THR A 56 -11.97 13.19 -0.92
CA THR A 56 -12.49 12.88 -2.28
C THR A 56 -11.75 13.54 -3.46
N CYS A 57 -10.58 14.14 -3.26
CA CYS A 57 -9.94 14.99 -4.26
C CYS A 57 -9.20 14.24 -5.37
N HIS A 58 -8.55 13.10 -5.11
CA HIS A 58 -7.68 12.40 -6.08
C HIS A 58 -7.94 10.90 -6.23
N GLN A 59 -9.02 10.34 -5.64
CA GLN A 59 -9.35 8.91 -5.81
C GLN A 59 -9.53 8.51 -7.28
N SER A 60 -9.96 9.44 -8.12
CA SER A 60 -10.10 9.20 -9.55
C SER A 60 -8.76 8.87 -10.24
N LEU A 61 -7.63 9.31 -9.68
CA LEU A 61 -6.30 9.00 -10.24
C LEU A 61 -5.94 7.52 -10.12
N THR A 62 -6.60 6.79 -9.22
CA THR A 62 -6.44 5.34 -9.07
C THR A 62 -7.56 4.55 -9.73
N ALA A 63 -8.45 5.20 -10.49
CA ALA A 63 -9.63 4.56 -11.08
C ALA A 63 -9.38 3.98 -12.49
N THR A 64 -8.14 3.53 -12.76
CA THR A 64 -7.81 2.83 -14.01
C THR A 64 -7.55 1.35 -13.75
N LYS A 65 -7.82 0.50 -14.76
CA LYS A 65 -7.69 -0.96 -14.67
C LYS A 65 -6.25 -1.41 -14.39
N TYR A 66 -5.29 -0.75 -15.03
CA TYR A 66 -3.86 -1.06 -14.93
C TYR A 66 -3.12 0.16 -14.41
N LEU A 67 -2.91 0.22 -13.09
CA LEU A 67 -2.22 1.34 -12.45
C LEU A 67 -0.72 1.29 -12.70
N HIS A 68 -0.13 2.47 -12.86
CA HIS A 68 1.31 2.63 -12.86
C HIS A 68 1.87 2.33 -11.46
N GLY A 69 3.06 1.73 -11.37
CA GLY A 69 3.59 1.15 -10.12
C GLY A 69 3.53 2.08 -8.89
N PRO A 70 4.12 3.28 -8.93
CA PRO A 70 3.96 4.31 -7.91
C PRO A 70 2.51 4.65 -7.53
N VAL A 71 1.58 4.68 -8.49
CA VAL A 71 0.17 4.97 -8.20
C VAL A 71 -0.50 3.80 -7.49
N ALA A 72 -0.21 2.56 -7.90
CA ALA A 72 -0.64 1.37 -7.19
C ALA A 72 -0.07 1.33 -5.75
N ALA A 73 1.17 1.77 -5.56
CA ALA A 73 1.79 1.86 -4.25
C ALA A 73 1.08 2.89 -3.34
N GLU A 74 0.69 4.05 -3.87
CA GLU A 74 -0.14 5.01 -3.12
C GLU A 74 -1.49 4.41 -2.73
N GLN A 75 -2.16 3.71 -3.66
CA GLN A 75 -3.41 3.02 -3.36
C GLN A 75 -3.26 1.96 -2.27
N ALA A 76 -2.09 1.31 -2.20
CA ALA A 76 -1.75 0.35 -1.16
C ALA A 76 -1.30 0.99 0.18
N GLY A 77 -1.34 2.32 0.29
CA GLY A 77 -1.00 3.05 1.51
C GLY A 77 0.48 3.40 1.68
N ALA A 78 1.29 3.25 0.63
CA ALA A 78 2.64 3.81 0.57
C ALA A 78 2.63 5.27 0.07
N LYS A 79 3.79 5.93 0.05
CA LYS A 79 3.96 7.30 -0.47
C LYS A 79 4.39 7.28 -1.93
N GLY A 80 3.48 6.88 -2.81
CA GLY A 80 3.75 6.66 -4.23
C GLY A 80 3.71 7.92 -5.08
N CYS A 81 2.78 8.85 -4.80
CA CYS A 81 2.61 10.07 -5.59
C CYS A 81 3.87 10.95 -5.58
N VAL A 82 4.60 10.95 -4.46
CA VAL A 82 5.81 11.76 -4.27
C VAL A 82 7.04 11.23 -5.01
N ALA A 83 6.95 10.06 -5.65
CA ALA A 83 7.99 9.58 -6.55
C ALA A 83 8.09 10.44 -7.84
N CYS A 84 6.98 11.07 -8.23
CA CYS A 84 6.88 11.88 -9.45
C CYS A 84 6.49 13.34 -9.15
N HIS A 85 5.83 13.63 -8.04
CA HIS A 85 5.40 14.97 -7.68
C HIS A 85 6.10 15.50 -6.44
N VAL A 86 6.45 16.78 -6.45
CA VAL A 86 7.02 17.48 -5.29
C VAL A 86 6.20 18.71 -4.92
N PRO A 87 6.15 19.10 -3.63
CA PRO A 87 5.52 20.34 -3.22
C PRO A 87 6.12 21.55 -3.95
N ALA A 88 5.27 22.50 -4.30
CA ALA A 88 5.65 23.71 -5.03
C ALA A 88 4.92 24.98 -4.52
N GLY A 89 4.35 24.93 -3.31
CA GLY A 89 3.60 26.04 -2.74
C GLY A 89 2.79 25.60 -1.54
N LYS A 90 1.50 25.97 -1.52
CA LYS A 90 0.60 25.71 -0.41
C LYS A 90 0.54 24.21 -0.10
N ALA A 91 0.63 23.85 1.18
CA ALA A 91 0.44 22.49 1.64
C ALA A 91 -1.01 22.02 1.39
N CYS A 92 -1.16 20.70 1.19
CA CYS A 92 -2.47 20.07 1.11
C CYS A 92 -3.16 20.06 2.47
N THR A 93 -4.48 20.20 2.49
CA THR A 93 -5.31 20.03 3.68
C THR A 93 -6.48 19.10 3.36
N ALA A 94 -7.20 18.62 4.37
CA ALA A 94 -8.36 17.74 4.17
C ALA A 94 -9.42 18.32 3.21
N ASN A 95 -9.51 19.65 3.11
CA ASN A 95 -10.54 20.36 2.34
C ASN A 95 -9.97 21.22 1.21
N SER A 96 -8.66 21.22 0.97
CA SER A 96 -8.09 22.04 -0.09
C SER A 96 -6.86 21.40 -0.72
N LYS A 97 -6.81 21.44 -2.05
CA LYS A 97 -5.66 20.98 -2.82
C LYS A 97 -4.41 21.79 -2.48
N GLY A 98 -3.30 21.08 -2.29
CA GLY A 98 -1.98 21.69 -2.25
C GLY A 98 -1.46 22.04 -3.64
N THR A 99 -0.30 22.69 -3.69
CA THR A 99 0.41 23.00 -4.93
C THR A 99 1.57 22.03 -5.10
N PHE A 100 1.58 21.31 -6.22
CA PHE A 100 2.61 20.34 -6.56
C PHE A 100 3.07 20.55 -8.01
N LYS A 101 4.30 20.12 -8.30
CA LYS A 101 4.86 20.10 -9.65
C LYS A 101 5.54 18.76 -9.91
N PRO A 102 5.76 18.37 -11.18
CA PRO A 102 6.61 17.23 -11.49
C PRO A 102 8.01 17.40 -10.89
N LEU A 103 8.58 16.30 -10.39
CA LEU A 103 9.92 16.24 -9.80
C LEU A 103 10.99 16.69 -10.81
N ALA A 104 10.80 16.34 -12.08
CA ALA A 104 11.69 16.67 -13.20
C ALA A 104 10.88 16.76 -14.50
N PRO A 105 11.48 17.25 -15.61
CA PRO A 105 10.88 17.14 -16.95
C PRO A 105 10.53 15.68 -17.29
N SER A 106 9.43 15.47 -18.01
CA SER A 106 8.80 14.15 -18.24
C SER A 106 9.81 13.06 -18.64
N LEU A 107 10.60 13.29 -19.70
CA LEU A 107 11.59 12.34 -20.19
C LEU A 107 12.61 11.94 -19.10
N THR A 108 13.09 12.92 -18.32
CA THR A 108 14.05 12.66 -17.24
C THR A 108 13.42 11.85 -16.13
N MET A 109 12.20 12.23 -15.72
CA MET A 109 11.46 11.57 -14.65
C MET A 109 11.14 10.12 -14.97
N CYS A 110 10.57 9.84 -16.16
CA CYS A 110 10.25 8.48 -16.59
C CYS A 110 11.52 7.60 -16.65
N ARG A 111 12.63 8.16 -17.15
CA ARG A 111 13.89 7.40 -17.27
C ARG A 111 14.56 7.06 -15.95
N LEU A 112 14.17 7.67 -14.82
CA LEU A 112 14.69 7.28 -13.49
C LEU A 112 14.49 5.79 -13.20
N CYS A 113 13.39 5.22 -13.68
CA CYS A 113 13.06 3.80 -13.50
C CYS A 113 13.15 3.04 -14.82
N HIS A 114 12.54 3.54 -15.90
CA HIS A 114 12.40 2.77 -17.14
C HIS A 114 13.73 2.49 -17.87
N SER A 115 14.77 3.29 -17.62
CA SER A 115 16.12 2.98 -18.13
C SER A 115 16.83 1.83 -17.38
N ARG A 116 16.26 1.38 -16.26
CA ARG A 116 16.83 0.35 -15.36
C ARG A 116 16.11 -0.99 -15.46
N GLY A 117 15.40 -1.22 -16.58
CA GLY A 117 14.78 -2.51 -16.90
C GLY A 117 13.28 -2.60 -16.63
N THR A 118 12.61 -1.52 -16.24
CA THR A 118 11.13 -1.49 -16.14
C THR A 118 10.45 -0.98 -17.41
N GLY A 119 11.21 -0.48 -18.38
CA GLY A 119 10.70 0.06 -19.64
C GLY A 119 10.82 -0.91 -20.82
N THR A 120 10.46 -0.41 -22.00
CA THR A 120 10.58 -1.14 -23.28
C THR A 120 11.76 -0.62 -24.10
N GLN A 121 11.96 -1.17 -25.30
CA GLN A 121 12.99 -0.70 -26.23
C GLN A 121 12.85 0.80 -26.57
N HIS A 122 11.63 1.34 -26.59
CA HIS A 122 11.37 2.75 -26.86
C HIS A 122 11.80 3.70 -25.73
N SER A 123 12.00 3.21 -24.50
CA SER A 123 12.46 4.04 -23.38
C SER A 123 13.86 4.64 -23.60
N SER A 124 14.63 4.06 -24.54
CA SER A 124 15.92 4.60 -24.99
C SER A 124 15.78 5.85 -25.86
N GLN A 125 14.64 6.03 -26.52
CA GLN A 125 14.39 7.11 -27.48
C GLN A 125 14.17 8.46 -26.77
N LYS A 126 14.48 9.55 -27.47
CA LYS A 126 14.24 10.93 -27.00
C LYS A 126 12.87 11.42 -27.47
N ILE A 127 11.82 10.76 -27.02
CA ILE A 127 10.42 11.09 -27.34
C ILE A 127 9.68 11.63 -26.12
N ASP A 128 8.57 12.32 -26.35
CA ASP A 128 7.68 12.76 -25.28
C ASP A 128 6.73 11.63 -24.87
N CYS A 129 7.02 10.99 -23.73
CA CYS A 129 6.29 9.83 -23.22
C CYS A 129 4.79 10.12 -23.05
N LEU A 130 4.44 11.35 -22.65
CA LEU A 130 3.07 11.73 -22.27
C LEU A 130 2.15 11.94 -23.48
N LYS A 131 2.68 11.93 -24.71
CA LYS A 131 1.84 11.97 -25.92
C LYS A 131 1.08 10.68 -26.17
N CYS A 132 1.56 9.57 -25.62
CA CYS A 132 0.97 8.24 -25.82
C CYS A 132 0.59 7.55 -24.51
N HIS A 133 1.26 7.88 -23.40
CA HIS A 133 1.06 7.24 -22.10
C HIS A 133 0.46 8.19 -21.07
N ASP A 134 -0.49 7.68 -20.28
CA ASP A 134 -0.94 8.31 -19.05
C ASP A 134 -0.08 7.78 -17.89
N PRO A 135 0.63 8.65 -17.14
CA PRO A 135 1.53 8.24 -16.07
C PRO A 135 0.82 7.70 -14.83
N HIS A 136 -0.51 7.80 -14.76
CA HIS A 136 -1.29 7.22 -13.66
C HIS A 136 -1.74 5.78 -13.95
N GLY A 137 -1.98 5.44 -15.22
CA GLY A 137 -2.35 4.10 -15.63
C GLY A 137 -3.14 4.04 -16.93
N SER A 138 -3.65 2.85 -17.27
CA SER A 138 -4.37 2.58 -18.51
C SER A 138 -5.58 1.70 -18.26
N ASN A 139 -6.64 1.91 -19.05
CA ASN A 139 -7.81 1.02 -19.07
C ASN A 139 -7.76 -0.02 -20.20
N LYS A 140 -6.86 0.16 -21.18
CA LYS A 140 -6.88 -0.61 -22.43
C LYS A 140 -5.83 -1.70 -22.44
N ASP A 141 -4.63 -1.38 -21.99
CA ASP A 141 -3.45 -2.23 -22.18
C ASP A 141 -2.53 -2.14 -20.95
N PRO A 142 -2.16 -3.27 -20.32
CA PRO A 142 -1.19 -3.30 -19.23
C PRO A 142 0.25 -2.97 -19.68
N GLU A 143 0.59 -2.95 -20.95
CA GLU A 143 1.89 -2.46 -21.44
C GLU A 143 1.98 -0.93 -21.42
N LEU A 144 0.84 -0.21 -21.43
CA LEU A 144 0.85 1.25 -21.42
C LEU A 144 1.13 1.87 -20.05
N HIS A 145 1.11 1.08 -18.97
CA HIS A 145 1.45 1.55 -17.62
C HIS A 145 2.95 1.42 -17.29
N ARG A 146 3.80 1.04 -18.25
CA ARG A 146 5.22 0.72 -18.08
C ARG A 146 6.11 1.38 -19.12
#